data_AF-A0A239VJH6-F1
#
_entry.id   AF-A0A239VJH6-F1
#
_cell.length_a   1.000
_cell.length_b   1.000
_cell.length_c   1.000
_cell.angle_alpha   90.00
_cell.angle_beta   90.00
_cell.angle_gamma   90.00
#
_symmetry.space_group_name_H-M   'P 1'
#
loop_
_entity.id
_entity.type
_entity.pdbx_description
1 polymer ?
#
loop_
_entity_poly.entity_id
_entity_poly.type
_entity_poly.pdbx_seq_one_letter_code
_entity_poly.pdbx_strand_id
1 'polypeptide(L)'
;MDQWSAPANAARVEVPLRFSDMDALGHINNIAFISIMQEARIEAFDRWGAEDLHTWRYLVVKHEVEYFVPLAYAVGVALVDVWIERVGNSSVKTVQVVRSVGADGGEVVHAAMVTTSVYVSESGESSMRIGDEARAVLCAHMAAGVREGER
;
A
#
# COMPACT_ATOMS: atom_id res chain seq x y z
N MET A 1 13.51 -11.01 6.46
CA MET A 1 12.87 -9.87 7.14
C MET A 1 13.28 -8.53 6.52
N ASP A 2 14.47 -8.43 5.90
CA ASP A 2 14.95 -7.18 5.30
C ASP A 2 14.15 -6.68 4.08
N GLN A 3 13.45 -7.57 3.37
CA GLN A 3 12.69 -7.20 2.15
C GLN A 3 11.47 -6.29 2.42
N TRP A 4 10.97 -6.23 3.66
CA TRP A 4 9.80 -5.44 4.05
C TRP A 4 10.17 -4.27 4.97
N SER A 5 11.45 -3.88 4.99
CA SER A 5 11.91 -2.68 5.69
C SER A 5 11.40 -1.44 4.95
N ALA A 6 10.61 -0.62 5.64
CA ALA A 6 10.10 0.61 5.05
C ALA A 6 11.25 1.62 4.83
N PRO A 7 11.33 2.28 3.66
CA PRO A 7 12.29 3.35 3.47
C PRO A 7 11.92 4.59 4.29
N ALA A 8 12.88 5.49 4.51
CA ALA A 8 12.68 6.69 5.35
C ALA A 8 11.60 7.65 4.83
N ASN A 9 11.29 7.60 3.53
CA ASN A 9 10.26 8.38 2.87
C ASN A 9 8.92 7.64 2.72
N ALA A 10 8.75 6.47 3.36
CA ALA A 10 7.46 5.78 3.40
C ALA A 10 6.44 6.60 4.18
N ALA A 11 5.19 6.61 3.71
CA ALA A 11 4.08 7.12 4.49
C ALA A 11 3.68 6.07 5.53
N ARG A 12 3.51 6.48 6.79
CA ARG A 12 2.87 5.67 7.82
C ARG A 12 1.45 6.16 8.06
N VAL A 13 0.48 5.27 7.85
CA VAL A 13 -0.95 5.53 8.00
C VAL A 13 -1.51 4.69 9.13
N GLU A 14 -2.31 5.31 9.99
CA GLU A 14 -3.08 4.64 11.03
C GLU A 14 -4.46 4.28 10.46
N VAL A 15 -4.79 2.98 10.45
CA VAL A 15 -6.09 2.49 9.97
C VAL A 15 -6.85 1.87 11.16
N PRO A 16 -7.93 2.50 11.62
CA PRO A 16 -8.77 1.94 12.69
C PRO A 16 -9.38 0.59 12.27
N LEU A 17 -9.24 -0.42 13.12
CA LEU A 17 -9.79 -1.75 12.90
C LEU A 17 -11.28 -1.77 13.26
N ARG A 18 -12.09 -2.41 12.42
CA ARG A 18 -13.54 -2.51 12.60
C ARG A 18 -13.88 -3.88 13.16
N PHE A 19 -14.98 -3.96 13.91
CA PHE A 19 -15.51 -5.25 14.35
C PHE A 19 -15.83 -6.20 13.17
N SER A 20 -16.22 -5.65 12.02
CA SER A 20 -16.45 -6.44 10.80
C SER A 20 -15.18 -7.04 10.20
N ASP A 21 -14.00 -6.55 10.59
CA ASP A 21 -12.72 -7.00 10.04
C ASP A 21 -12.23 -8.28 10.72
N MET A 22 -12.76 -8.63 11.91
CA MET A 22 -12.33 -9.84 12.62
C MET A 22 -13.10 -11.08 12.21
N ASP A 23 -12.42 -12.23 12.27
CA ASP A 23 -13.03 -13.55 12.20
C ASP A 23 -13.51 -14.03 13.59
N ALA A 24 -14.08 -15.24 13.63
CA ALA A 24 -14.57 -15.84 14.87
C ALA A 24 -13.45 -16.15 15.89
N LEU A 25 -12.18 -16.13 15.49
CA LEU A 25 -11.03 -16.33 16.37
C LEU A 25 -10.50 -15.03 16.97
N GLY A 26 -11.10 -13.88 16.62
CA GLY A 26 -10.70 -12.56 17.12
C GLY A 26 -9.48 -11.97 16.41
N HIS A 27 -9.03 -12.59 15.31
CA HIS A 27 -7.99 -12.04 14.45
C HIS A 27 -8.61 -11.31 13.28
N ILE A 28 -7.87 -10.36 12.70
CA ILE A 28 -8.25 -9.73 11.45
C ILE A 28 -8.29 -10.79 10.35
N ASN A 29 -9.43 -10.88 9.69
CA ASN A 29 -9.69 -11.78 8.58
C ASN A 29 -8.75 -11.45 7.41
N ASN A 30 -8.23 -12.47 6.76
CA ASN A 30 -7.32 -12.31 5.62
C ASN A 30 -7.92 -11.44 4.48
N ILE A 31 -9.24 -11.47 4.26
CA ILE A 31 -9.90 -10.63 3.26
C ILE A 31 -9.89 -9.15 3.67
N ALA A 32 -10.02 -8.86 4.96
CA ALA A 32 -10.06 -7.50 5.48
C ALA A 32 -8.73 -6.75 5.30
N PHE A 33 -7.61 -7.47 5.26
CA PHE A 33 -6.27 -6.90 5.00
C PHE A 33 -6.21 -6.11 3.68
N ILE A 34 -6.89 -6.57 2.63
CA ILE A 34 -6.92 -5.86 1.34
C ILE A 34 -7.57 -4.49 1.51
N SER A 35 -8.72 -4.42 2.19
CA SER A 35 -9.42 -3.16 2.46
C SER A 35 -8.60 -2.23 3.34
N ILE A 36 -7.99 -2.75 4.41
CA ILE A 36 -7.13 -1.98 5.33
C ILE A 36 -5.96 -1.33 4.56
N MET A 37 -5.26 -2.11 3.74
CA MET A 37 -4.11 -1.60 2.97
C MET A 37 -4.52 -0.74 1.76
N GLN A 38 -5.76 -0.88 1.26
CA GLN A 38 -6.31 0.04 0.28
C GLN A 38 -6.63 1.40 0.89
N GLU A 39 -7.26 1.43 2.07
CA GLU A 39 -7.55 2.66 2.82
C GLU A 39 -6.25 3.42 3.11
N ALA A 40 -5.22 2.72 3.60
CA ALA A 40 -3.90 3.29 3.80
C ALA A 40 -3.26 3.84 2.52
N ARG A 41 -3.40 3.16 1.38
CA ARG A 41 -2.85 3.63 0.11
C ARG A 41 -3.52 4.92 -0.36
N ILE A 42 -4.85 5.02 -0.23
CA ILE A 42 -5.60 6.22 -0.62
C ILE A 42 -5.13 7.41 0.23
N GLU A 43 -5.13 7.26 1.54
CA GLU A 43 -4.65 8.29 2.47
C GLU A 43 -3.19 8.68 2.22
N ALA A 44 -2.31 7.72 1.89
CA ALA A 44 -0.93 8.03 1.54
C ALA A 44 -0.85 8.88 0.25
N PHE A 45 -1.64 8.56 -0.77
CA PHE A 45 -1.65 9.32 -2.02
C PHE A 45 -2.21 10.74 -1.81
N ASP A 46 -3.23 10.91 -0.98
CA ASP A 46 -3.75 12.23 -0.60
C ASP A 46 -2.66 13.09 0.05
N ARG A 47 -1.95 12.53 1.03
CA ARG A 47 -0.83 13.22 1.71
C ARG A 47 0.30 13.61 0.77
N TRP A 48 0.51 12.88 -0.32
CA TRP A 48 1.54 13.17 -1.31
C TRP A 48 1.13 14.22 -2.33
N GLY A 49 -0.11 14.75 -2.26
CA GLY A 49 -0.67 15.62 -3.30
C GLY A 49 -0.93 14.87 -4.61
N ALA A 50 -1.14 13.56 -4.50
CA ALA A 50 -1.37 12.63 -5.60
C ALA A 50 -2.86 12.27 -5.72
N GLU A 51 -3.75 13.25 -5.48
CA GLU A 51 -5.20 13.05 -5.48
C GLU A 51 -5.68 12.51 -6.84
N ASP A 52 -5.15 13.07 -7.93
CA ASP A 52 -5.42 12.63 -9.30
C ASP A 52 -5.01 11.16 -9.57
N LEU A 53 -4.17 10.57 -8.72
CA LEU A 53 -3.65 9.20 -8.89
C LEU A 53 -4.61 8.11 -8.40
N HIS A 54 -5.72 8.49 -7.77
CA HIS A 54 -6.78 7.56 -7.39
C HIS A 54 -8.21 8.03 -7.80
N THR A 55 -8.32 9.14 -8.53
CA THR A 55 -9.57 9.60 -9.17
C THR A 55 -9.75 8.97 -10.57
N TRP A 56 -10.64 7.99 -10.72
CA TRP A 56 -11.18 7.39 -11.99
C TRP A 56 -10.20 6.95 -13.11
N ARG A 57 -8.92 7.31 -13.06
CA ARG A 57 -7.87 7.08 -14.07
C ARG A 57 -6.90 5.99 -13.66
N TYR A 58 -7.25 5.18 -12.67
CA TYR A 58 -6.39 4.18 -12.08
C TYR A 58 -7.18 2.90 -11.79
N LEU A 59 -6.69 1.77 -12.28
CA LEU A 59 -7.25 0.45 -12.00
C LEU A 59 -6.21 -0.42 -11.31
N VAL A 60 -6.62 -1.08 -10.23
CA VAL A 60 -5.83 -2.15 -9.63
C VAL A 60 -5.96 -3.39 -10.49
N VAL A 61 -4.83 -3.94 -10.93
CA VAL A 61 -4.79 -5.12 -11.81
C VAL A 61 -4.22 -6.36 -11.12
N LYS A 62 -3.52 -6.19 -9.99
CA LYS A 62 -2.94 -7.30 -9.22
C LYS A 62 -2.73 -6.93 -7.76
N HIS A 63 -3.00 -7.87 -6.87
CA HIS A 63 -2.52 -7.89 -5.50
C HIS A 63 -1.68 -9.15 -5.29
N GLU A 64 -0.53 -9.00 -4.64
CA GLU A 64 0.29 -10.11 -4.12
C GLU A 64 0.39 -9.89 -2.61
N VAL A 65 -0.11 -10.82 -1.81
CA VAL A 65 -0.19 -10.66 -0.36
C VAL A 65 0.52 -11.82 0.33
N GLU A 66 1.40 -11.48 1.27
CA GLU A 66 2.06 -12.39 2.18
C GLU A 66 1.55 -12.13 3.60
N TYR A 67 1.18 -13.18 4.32
CA TYR A 67 0.75 -13.13 5.73
C TYR A 67 1.79 -13.86 6.58
N PHE A 68 2.27 -13.21 7.64
CA PHE A 68 3.35 -13.72 8.48
C PHE A 68 2.86 -14.17 9.85
N VAL A 69 2.12 -13.28 10.54
CA VAL A 69 1.55 -13.54 11.87
C VAL A 69 0.18 -12.88 12.00
N PRO A 70 -0.78 -13.48 12.74
CA PRO A 70 -2.10 -12.92 12.92
C PRO A 70 -2.07 -11.52 13.57
N LEU A 71 -2.94 -10.62 13.12
CA LEU A 71 -3.19 -9.34 13.78
C LEU A 71 -4.45 -9.48 14.64
N ALA A 72 -4.35 -9.25 15.94
CA ALA A 72 -5.50 -9.31 16.84
C ALA A 72 -6.33 -8.03 16.74
N TYR A 73 -7.67 -8.14 16.73
CA TYR A 73 -8.56 -6.98 16.76
C TYR A 73 -8.32 -6.06 17.97
N ALA A 74 -7.91 -6.64 19.10
CA ALA A 74 -7.61 -5.91 20.33
C ALA A 74 -6.49 -4.84 20.18
N VAL A 75 -5.70 -4.89 19.11
CA VAL A 75 -4.73 -3.82 18.77
C VAL A 75 -5.44 -2.50 18.46
N GLY A 76 -6.66 -2.54 17.93
CA GLY A 76 -7.52 -1.38 17.66
C GLY A 76 -7.12 -0.55 16.43
N VAL A 77 -5.83 -0.38 16.16
CA VAL A 77 -5.31 0.38 15.01
C VAL A 77 -4.18 -0.38 14.33
N ALA A 78 -4.31 -0.61 13.02
CA ALA A 78 -3.21 -1.10 12.20
C ALA A 78 -2.31 0.07 11.76
N LEU A 79 -1.00 -0.09 11.92
CA LEU A 79 -0.03 0.82 11.31
C LEU A 79 0.33 0.29 9.93
N VAL A 80 0.10 1.05 8.87
CA VAL A 80 0.38 0.62 7.51
C VAL A 80 1.44 1.53 6.91
N ASP A 81 2.60 0.95 6.59
CA ASP A 81 3.62 1.64 5.80
C ASP A 81 3.29 1.51 4.33
N VAL A 82 3.39 2.61 3.59
CA VAL A 82 3.12 2.69 2.15
C VAL A 82 4.27 3.38 1.44
N TRP A 83 4.79 2.75 0.39
CA TRP A 83 5.80 3.34 -0.48
C TRP A 83 5.71 2.79 -1.90
N ILE A 84 6.41 3.43 -2.83
CA ILE A 84 6.45 2.99 -4.23
C ILE A 84 7.63 2.02 -4.43
N GLU A 85 7.35 0.82 -4.93
CA GLU A 85 8.41 -0.09 -5.38
C GLU A 85 8.89 0.32 -6.76
N ARG A 86 7.97 0.61 -7.70
CA ARG A 86 8.32 0.87 -9.09
C ARG A 86 7.31 1.76 -9.79
N VAL A 87 7.82 2.68 -10.61
CA VAL A 87 7.05 3.47 -11.58
C VAL A 87 7.41 3.03 -12.99
N GLY A 88 6.46 2.41 -13.70
CA GLY A 88 6.56 2.05 -15.12
C GLY A 88 6.11 3.17 -16.05
N ASN A 89 5.85 2.86 -17.33
CA ASN A 89 5.31 3.85 -18.27
C ASN A 89 3.83 4.19 -17.98
N SER A 90 3.03 3.15 -17.74
CA SER A 90 1.59 3.24 -17.45
C SER A 90 1.19 2.54 -16.14
N SER A 91 2.14 1.93 -15.42
CA SER A 91 1.85 1.16 -14.21
C SER A 91 2.67 1.59 -13.01
N VAL A 92 2.13 1.34 -11.82
CA VAL A 92 2.78 1.62 -10.53
C VAL A 92 2.68 0.36 -9.67
N LYS A 93 3.78 0.00 -9.02
CA LYS A 93 3.79 -0.99 -7.95
C LYS A 93 3.94 -0.27 -6.62
N THR A 94 2.94 -0.42 -5.77
CA THR A 94 2.90 0.14 -4.41
C THR A 94 3.08 -1.00 -3.42
N VAL A 95 3.95 -0.81 -2.43
CA VAL A 95 4.10 -1.74 -1.30
C VAL A 95 3.32 -1.19 -0.13
N GLN A 96 2.58 -2.07 0.54
CA GLN A 96 1.88 -1.79 1.78
C GLN A 96 2.26 -2.85 2.82
N VAL A 97 2.68 -2.43 4.02
CA VAL A 97 3.08 -3.36 5.10
C VAL A 97 2.31 -3.04 6.36
N VAL A 98 1.55 -4.01 6.85
CA VAL A 98 0.76 -3.90 8.08
C VAL A 98 1.61 -4.28 9.29
N ARG A 99 1.61 -3.40 10.29
CA ARG A 99 2.37 -3.51 11.52
C ARG A 99 1.53 -3.23 12.74
N SER A 100 2.00 -3.73 13.88
CA SER A 100 1.60 -3.28 15.21
C SER A 100 2.83 -3.05 16.08
N VAL A 101 2.63 -2.36 17.20
CA VAL A 101 3.65 -2.24 18.25
C VAL A 101 3.32 -3.27 19.33
N GLY A 102 4.25 -4.19 19.56
CA GLY A 102 4.17 -5.21 20.59
C GLY A 102 4.27 -4.63 22.01
N ALA A 103 3.96 -5.45 23.01
CA ALA A 103 4.01 -5.04 24.41
C ALA A 103 5.42 -4.65 24.90
N ASP A 104 6.46 -5.15 24.23
CA ASP A 104 7.87 -4.80 24.45
C ASP A 104 8.32 -3.55 23.68
N GLY A 105 7.41 -2.90 22.93
CA GLY A 105 7.70 -1.77 22.07
C GLY A 105 8.28 -2.15 20.71
N GLY A 106 8.48 -3.44 20.43
CA GLY A 106 8.98 -3.91 19.14
C GLY A 106 7.91 -3.82 18.05
N GLU A 107 8.30 -3.51 16.82
CA GLU A 107 7.38 -3.59 15.67
C GLU A 107 7.23 -5.04 15.20
N VAL A 108 5.98 -5.45 14.98
CA VAL A 108 5.63 -6.75 14.41
C VAL A 108 5.04 -6.54 13.03
N VAL A 109 5.59 -7.23 12.01
CA VAL A 109 5.03 -7.23 10.65
C VAL A 109 4.02 -8.37 10.53
N HIS A 110 2.76 -8.02 10.24
CA HIS A 110 1.66 -8.99 10.14
C HIS A 110 1.43 -9.47 8.71
N ALA A 111 1.45 -8.53 7.77
CA ALA A 111 1.25 -8.81 6.35
C ALA A 111 1.98 -7.78 5.49
N ALA A 112 2.34 -8.19 4.28
CA ALA A 112 2.87 -7.31 3.25
C ALA A 112 2.09 -7.53 1.96
N MET A 113 1.82 -6.46 1.23
CA MET A 113 1.15 -6.50 -0.06
C MET A 113 1.91 -5.66 -1.08
N VAL A 114 2.01 -6.20 -2.29
CA VAL A 114 2.34 -5.41 -3.48
C VAL A 114 1.08 -5.24 -4.31
N THR A 115 0.66 -4.00 -4.49
CA THR A 115 -0.44 -3.63 -5.39
C THR A 115 0.14 -3.16 -6.72
N THR A 116 -0.20 -3.83 -7.81
CA THR A 116 0.07 -3.33 -9.16
C THR A 116 -1.18 -2.69 -9.73
N SER A 117 -0.99 -1.50 -10.28
CA SER A 117 -2.09 -0.76 -10.88
C SER A 117 -1.65 -0.02 -12.12
N VAL A 118 -2.63 0.31 -12.95
CA VAL A 118 -2.43 0.85 -14.30
C VAL A 118 -3.25 2.12 -14.45
N TYR A 119 -2.63 3.15 -15.03
CA TYR A 119 -3.31 4.38 -15.42
C TYR A 119 -4.14 4.11 -16.65
N VAL A 120 -5.38 4.57 -16.68
CA VAL A 120 -6.34 4.33 -17.76
C VAL A 120 -6.95 5.62 -18.30
N SER A 121 -7.40 5.56 -19.55
CA SER A 121 -8.22 6.60 -20.17
C SER A 121 -9.48 6.88 -19.35
N GLU A 122 -10.13 8.01 -19.60
CA GLU A 122 -11.39 8.35 -18.93
C GLU A 122 -12.51 7.32 -19.17
N SER A 123 -12.47 6.61 -20.30
CA SER A 123 -13.36 5.47 -20.58
C SER A 123 -13.01 4.20 -19.80
N GLY A 124 -11.80 4.10 -19.24
CA GLY A 124 -11.28 2.88 -18.60
C GLY A 124 -10.84 1.77 -19.56
N GLU A 125 -11.05 1.95 -20.87
CA GLU A 125 -10.86 0.89 -21.88
C GLU A 125 -9.41 0.71 -22.35
N SER A 126 -8.54 1.69 -22.09
CA SER A 126 -7.14 1.66 -22.51
C SER A 126 -6.21 2.22 -21.45
N SER A 127 -4.98 1.70 -21.37
CA SER A 127 -3.98 2.25 -20.48
C SER A 127 -3.41 3.57 -21.02
N MET A 128 -3.11 4.52 -20.15
CA MET A 128 -2.44 5.77 -20.49
C MET A 128 -1.07 5.90 -19.80
N ARG A 129 -0.21 6.75 -20.38
CA ARG A 129 1.07 7.09 -19.76
C ARG A 129 0.84 7.87 -18.46
N ILE A 130 1.66 7.59 -17.46
CA ILE A 130 1.75 8.39 -16.23
C ILE A 130 2.37 9.75 -16.59
N GLY A 131 1.61 10.83 -16.37
CA GLY A 131 2.06 12.21 -16.60
C GLY A 131 3.29 12.57 -15.76
N ASP A 132 4.02 13.60 -16.18
CA ASP A 132 5.32 13.92 -15.59
C ASP A 132 5.22 14.40 -14.13
N GLU A 133 4.15 15.14 -13.78
CA GLU A 133 3.87 15.57 -12.41
C GLU A 133 3.57 14.38 -11.49
N ALA A 134 2.61 13.53 -11.90
CA ALA A 134 2.30 12.27 -11.24
C ALA A 134 3.55 11.39 -11.04
N ARG A 135 4.37 11.25 -12.09
CA ARG A 135 5.62 10.49 -12.03
C ARG A 135 6.58 11.09 -11.00
N ALA A 136 6.76 12.40 -10.98
CA ALA A 136 7.65 13.06 -10.03
C ALA A 136 7.24 12.78 -8.58
N VAL A 137 5.93 12.89 -8.27
CA VAL A 137 5.39 12.59 -6.94
C VAL A 137 5.62 11.12 -6.56
N LEU A 138 5.30 10.18 -7.45
CA LEU A 138 5.50 8.75 -7.21
C LEU A 138 6.97 8.39 -7.00
N CYS A 139 7.87 8.94 -7.83
CA CYS A 139 9.31 8.70 -7.72
C CYS A 139 9.90 9.25 -6.42
N ALA A 140 9.38 10.35 -5.88
CA ALA A 140 9.82 10.89 -4.59
C ALA A 140 9.54 9.95 -3.40
N HIS A 141 8.60 9.01 -3.56
CA HIS A 141 8.19 8.04 -2.55
C HIS A 141 8.69 6.62 -2.85
N MET A 142 9.66 6.49 -3.76
CA MET A 142 10.29 5.19 -4.05
C MET A 142 11.28 4.78 -2.95
N ALA A 143 11.43 3.47 -2.76
CA ALA A 143 12.51 2.93 -1.94
C ALA A 143 13.90 3.30 -2.52
N ALA A 144 14.82 3.73 -1.65
CA ALA A 144 16.16 4.11 -2.07
C ALA A 144 16.89 2.94 -2.76
N GLY A 145 17.46 3.18 -3.94
CA GLY A 145 18.23 2.18 -4.69
C GLY A 145 17.47 1.40 -5.77
N VAL A 146 16.15 1.59 -5.91
CA VAL A 146 15.38 1.01 -7.02
C VAL A 146 15.49 1.91 -8.25
N ARG A 147 16.15 1.41 -9.31
CA ARG A 147 16.28 2.11 -10.59
C ARG A 147 15.01 1.95 -11.43
N GLU A 148 14.66 2.98 -12.20
CA GLU A 148 13.63 2.88 -13.24
C GLU A 148 13.97 1.73 -14.21
N GLY A 149 13.12 0.70 -14.23
CA GLY A 149 12.90 -0.22 -15.34
C GLY A 149 14.08 -1.10 -15.79
N GLU A 150 14.05 -2.37 -15.39
CA GLU A 150 14.32 -3.46 -16.36
C GLU A 150 12.98 -4.12 -16.73
N ARG A 151 12.92 -4.59 -17.98
CA ARG A 151 11.72 -5.07 -18.68
C ARG A 151 11.26 -6.43 -18.20
#